data_AF-A0A8I3AIQ4-F1
#
_entry.id   AF-A0A8I3AIQ4-F1
#
_cell.length_a   1.000
_cell.length_b   1.000
_cell.length_c   1.000
_cell.angle_alpha   90.00
_cell.angle_beta   90.00
_cell.angle_gamma   90.00
#
_symmetry.space_group_name_H-M   'P 1'
#
loop_
_entity.id
_entity.type
_entity.pdbx_description
1 polymer ?
#
loop_
_entity_poly.entity_id
_entity_poly.type
_entity_poly.pdbx_seq_one_letter_code
_entity_poly.pdbx_strand_id
1 'polypeptide(L)'
;MAAPLKLKENITINCVMPGAVDTPAMPNFSEAFQPEHLTLMPALIEAYDVFFKDESNEKTGQLVEVAHDKHFYYDLPEYKGGDVSYRNTLAFEPWFSYIHGEKSGLKDALEGPPSKPLTRLS
;
A
#
# COMPACT_ATOMS: atom_id res chain seq x y z
N MET A 1 0.41 4.33 -2.50
CA MET A 1 1.60 4.54 -1.64
C MET A 1 1.54 5.94 -1.03
N ALA A 2 2.04 6.13 0.19
CA ALA A 2 2.12 7.46 0.82
C ALA A 2 3.52 8.06 0.64
N ALA A 3 3.87 8.42 -0.60
CA ALA A 3 5.21 8.89 -0.96
C ALA A 3 5.75 10.07 -0.11
N PRO A 4 4.92 11.04 0.33
CA PRO A 4 5.41 12.13 1.19
C PRO A 4 6.00 11.64 2.52
N LEU A 5 5.44 10.58 3.12
CA LEU A 5 5.91 10.05 4.41
C LEU A 5 7.30 9.40 4.28
N LYS A 6 7.55 8.66 3.18
CA LYS A 6 8.89 8.12 2.92
C LYS A 6 9.90 9.23 2.66
N LEU A 7 9.53 10.25 1.87
CA LEU A 7 10.44 11.35 1.53
C LEU A 7 10.82 12.21 2.75
N LYS A 8 9.84 12.53 3.61
CA LYS A 8 10.02 13.52 4.68
C LYS A 8 10.40 12.90 6.02
N GLU A 9 9.90 11.70 6.29
CA GLU A 9 10.01 11.07 7.61
C GLU A 9 10.66 9.68 7.54
N ASN A 10 11.03 9.22 6.34
CA ASN A 10 11.56 7.88 6.08
C ASN A 10 10.62 6.74 6.56
N ILE A 11 9.31 6.97 6.51
CA ILE A 11 8.30 5.98 6.90
C ILE A 11 7.87 5.16 5.68
N THR A 12 7.90 3.84 5.80
CA THR A 12 7.38 2.89 4.80
C THR A 12 5.98 2.42 5.16
N ILE A 13 5.16 2.13 4.15
CA ILE A 13 3.84 1.53 4.34
C ILE A 13 3.74 0.28 3.47
N ASN A 14 3.45 -0.86 4.08
CA ASN A 14 3.26 -2.14 3.41
C ASN A 14 1.99 -2.85 3.94
N CYS A 15 1.63 -3.98 3.34
CA CYS A 15 0.47 -4.76 3.74
C CYS A 15 0.82 -6.25 3.92
N VAL A 16 0.42 -6.83 5.05
CA VAL A 16 0.40 -8.27 5.28
C VAL A 16 -1.07 -8.71 5.25
N MET A 17 -1.39 -9.67 4.37
CA MET A 17 -2.74 -10.13 4.09
C MET A 17 -2.86 -11.60 4.53
N PRO A 18 -3.19 -11.86 5.81
CA PRO A 18 -3.43 -13.23 6.27
C PRO A 18 -4.77 -13.76 5.74
N GLY A 19 -4.84 -15.08 5.59
CA GLY A 19 -6.11 -15.81 5.52
C GLY A 19 -6.77 -15.97 6.89
N ALA A 20 -7.49 -17.08 7.08
CA ALA A 20 -8.12 -17.42 8.35
C ALA A 20 -7.05 -17.72 9.41
N VAL A 21 -7.01 -16.96 10.51
CA VAL A 21 -6.06 -17.15 11.62
C VAL A 21 -6.83 -17.53 12.87
N ASP A 22 -6.52 -18.68 13.45
CA ASP A 22 -7.11 -19.09 14.73
C ASP A 22 -6.53 -18.25 15.87
N THR A 23 -7.37 -17.40 16.47
CA THR A 23 -6.98 -16.54 17.59
C THR A 23 -8.02 -16.63 18.71
N PRO A 24 -7.63 -16.38 19.98
CA PRO A 24 -8.57 -16.39 21.10
C PRO A 24 -9.71 -15.37 21.01
N ALA A 25 -9.66 -14.41 20.08
CA ALA A 25 -10.72 -13.42 19.89
C ALA A 25 -12.05 -14.04 19.42
N MET A 26 -11.98 -15.22 18.78
CA MET A 26 -13.16 -15.97 18.34
C MET A 26 -13.02 -17.43 18.77
N PRO A 27 -13.68 -17.85 19.88
CA PRO A 27 -13.67 -19.24 20.31
C PRO A 27 -14.17 -20.18 19.21
N ASN A 28 -13.52 -21.36 19.08
CA ASN A 28 -13.86 -22.40 18.12
C ASN A 28 -13.77 -21.98 16.64
N PHE A 29 -13.05 -20.91 16.32
CA PHE A 29 -12.90 -20.40 14.94
C PHE A 29 -12.44 -21.49 13.95
N SER A 30 -11.52 -22.34 14.37
CA SER A 30 -10.98 -23.45 13.55
C SER A 30 -12.01 -24.50 13.13
N GLU A 31 -13.17 -24.60 13.78
CA GLU A 31 -14.21 -25.58 13.38
C GLU A 31 -14.76 -25.32 11.96
N ALA A 32 -14.63 -24.09 11.45
CA ALA A 32 -15.11 -23.71 10.13
C ALA A 32 -14.13 -24.03 8.99
N PHE A 33 -12.90 -24.48 9.29
CA PHE A 33 -11.83 -24.60 8.31
C PHE A 33 -11.14 -25.97 8.38
N GLN A 34 -10.59 -26.42 7.25
CA GLN A 34 -9.61 -27.52 7.25
C GLN A 34 -8.25 -26.98 7.73
N PRO A 35 -7.40 -27.80 8.36
CA PRO A 35 -6.10 -27.36 8.86
C PRO A 35 -5.24 -26.66 7.80
N GLU A 36 -5.29 -27.12 6.54
CA GLU A 36 -4.51 -26.58 5.42
C GLU A 36 -5.04 -25.22 4.92
N HIS A 37 -6.22 -24.79 5.37
CA HIS A 37 -6.80 -23.48 5.04
C HIS A 37 -6.47 -22.40 6.07
N LEU A 38 -5.99 -22.80 7.26
CA LEU A 38 -5.63 -21.89 8.33
C LEU A 38 -4.23 -21.33 8.08
N THR A 39 -4.09 -20.02 8.19
CA THR A 39 -2.79 -19.34 8.22
C THR A 39 -2.09 -19.67 9.53
N LEU A 40 -0.86 -20.17 9.42
CA LEU A 40 -0.05 -20.51 10.59
C LEU A 40 0.56 -19.24 11.18
N MET A 41 0.47 -19.10 12.50
CA MET A 41 1.02 -17.93 13.21
C MET A 41 2.51 -17.69 12.96
N PRO A 42 3.39 -18.71 12.92
CA PRO A 42 4.79 -18.50 12.55
C PRO A 42 4.95 -17.83 11.18
N ALA A 43 4.24 -18.31 10.15
CA ALA A 43 4.29 -17.73 8.82
C ALA A 43 3.74 -16.29 8.82
N LEU A 44 2.70 -16.00 9.61
CA LEU A 44 2.19 -14.63 9.74
C LEU A 44 3.22 -13.68 10.37
N ILE A 45 3.88 -14.09 11.46
CA ILE A 45 4.92 -13.27 12.11
C ILE A 45 6.11 -13.07 11.17
N GLU A 46 6.54 -14.11 10.46
CA GLU A 46 7.61 -14.02 9.47
C GLU A 46 7.30 -13.01 8.36
N ALA A 47 6.02 -12.87 7.96
CA ALA A 47 5.60 -11.88 6.97
C ALA A 47 5.78 -10.43 7.45
N TYR A 48 5.55 -10.16 8.74
CA TYR A 48 5.86 -8.85 9.33
C TYR A 48 7.37 -8.61 9.41
N ASP A 49 8.12 -9.64 9.77
CA ASP A 49 9.58 -9.59 9.86
C ASP A 49 10.23 -9.21 8.52
N VAL A 50 9.64 -9.58 7.38
CA VAL A 50 10.12 -9.15 6.04
C VAL A 50 10.27 -7.62 5.95
N PHE A 51 9.36 -6.88 6.57
CA PHE A 51 9.38 -5.42 6.56
C PHE A 51 10.17 -4.84 7.74
N PHE A 52 10.06 -5.42 8.94
CA PHE A 52 10.79 -4.92 10.10
C PHE A 52 12.30 -5.16 10.03
N LYS A 53 12.74 -6.20 9.32
CA LYS A 53 14.17 -6.47 9.08
C LYS A 53 14.76 -5.65 7.93
N ASP A 54 13.95 -4.86 7.23
CA ASP A 54 14.47 -3.92 6.24
C ASP A 54 14.94 -2.63 6.91
N GLU A 55 16.17 -2.67 7.44
CA GLU A 55 16.81 -1.53 8.10
C GLU A 55 16.98 -0.32 7.15
N SER A 56 17.06 -0.57 5.85
CA SER A 56 17.18 0.47 4.83
C SER A 56 15.85 1.19 4.53
N ASN A 57 14.72 0.65 4.98
CA ASN A 57 13.37 1.16 4.74
C ASN A 57 13.03 1.28 3.24
N GLU A 58 13.55 0.40 2.40
CA GLU A 58 13.35 0.45 0.94
C GLU A 58 12.08 -0.28 0.49
N LYS A 59 11.57 -1.21 1.30
CA LYS A 59 10.31 -1.91 1.08
C LYS A 59 9.16 -0.98 1.44
N THR A 60 8.52 -0.41 0.44
CA THR A 60 7.30 0.39 0.59
C THR A 60 6.33 0.08 -0.53
N GLY A 61 5.03 0.11 -0.22
CA GLY A 61 3.95 -0.24 -1.15
C GLY A 61 3.88 -1.72 -1.52
N GLN A 62 4.59 -2.60 -0.81
CA GLN A 62 4.58 -4.03 -1.07
C GLN A 62 3.44 -4.72 -0.33
N LEU A 63 2.97 -5.83 -0.88
CA LEU A 63 1.91 -6.65 -0.31
C LEU A 63 2.38 -8.10 -0.24
N VAL A 64 2.20 -8.71 0.93
CA VAL A 64 2.49 -10.11 1.20
C VAL A 64 1.22 -10.81 1.61
N GLU A 65 0.74 -11.75 0.81
CA GLU A 65 -0.26 -12.72 1.24
C GLU A 65 0.40 -13.85 2.02
N VAL A 66 -0.23 -14.24 3.12
CA VAL A 66 0.16 -15.40 3.90
C VAL A 66 -0.92 -16.47 3.71
N ALA A 67 -0.60 -17.49 2.93
CA ALA A 67 -1.50 -18.61 2.65
C ALA A 67 -0.94 -19.89 3.29
N HIS A 68 -1.59 -20.32 4.37
CA HIS A 68 -1.17 -21.41 5.23
C HIS A 68 0.24 -21.20 5.83
N ASP A 69 1.27 -21.74 5.18
CA ASP A 69 2.68 -21.72 5.58
C ASP A 69 3.59 -20.95 4.60
N LYS A 70 2.99 -20.28 3.59
CA LYS A 70 3.74 -19.67 2.47
C LYS A 70 3.44 -18.18 2.33
N HIS A 71 4.44 -17.45 1.82
CA HIS A 71 4.33 -16.05 1.42
C HIS A 71 4.21 -15.91 -0.09
N PHE A 72 3.24 -15.12 -0.54
CA PHE A 72 3.05 -14.74 -1.93
C PHE A 72 3.12 -13.21 -2.05
N TYR A 73 3.96 -12.73 -2.96
CA TYR A 73 4.19 -11.32 -3.16
C TYR A 73 3.36 -10.83 -4.35
N TYR A 74 2.67 -9.71 -4.16
CA TYR A 74 1.86 -9.09 -5.21
C TYR A 74 2.58 -7.88 -5.78
N ASP A 75 2.57 -7.81 -7.11
CA ASP A 75 2.88 -6.58 -7.82
C ASP A 75 1.70 -5.60 -7.72
N LEU A 76 2.02 -4.31 -7.78
CA LEU A 76 0.99 -3.29 -7.88
C LEU A 76 0.22 -3.49 -9.19
N PRO A 77 -1.12 -3.60 -9.16
CA PRO A 77 -1.88 -3.78 -10.38
C PRO A 77 -1.70 -2.58 -11.31
N GLU A 78 -1.61 -2.85 -12.60
CA GLU A 78 -1.55 -1.81 -13.61
C GLU A 78 -2.82 -0.93 -13.57
N TYR A 79 -2.64 0.36 -13.79
CA TYR A 79 -3.76 1.26 -14.04
C TYR A 79 -4.45 0.87 -15.36
N LYS A 80 -5.57 0.14 -15.29
CA LYS A 80 -6.34 -0.25 -16.50
C LYS A 80 -6.83 0.94 -17.34
N GLY A 81 -7.02 2.11 -16.71
CA GLY A 81 -7.32 3.36 -17.42
C GLY A 81 -6.07 4.07 -17.97
N GLY A 82 -4.88 3.49 -17.83
CA GLY A 82 -3.61 4.11 -18.21
C GLY A 82 -3.43 5.48 -17.59
N ASP A 83 -2.97 6.43 -18.41
CA ASP A 83 -2.63 7.79 -18.02
C ASP A 83 -3.78 8.54 -17.35
N VAL A 84 -5.03 8.31 -17.74
CA VAL A 84 -6.17 9.04 -17.12
C VAL A 84 -6.39 8.63 -15.68
N SER A 85 -6.13 7.37 -15.32
CA SER A 85 -6.18 6.89 -13.95
C SER A 85 -4.92 7.29 -13.18
N TYR A 86 -3.74 7.11 -13.80
CA TYR A 86 -2.46 7.45 -13.18
C TYR A 86 -2.39 8.94 -12.81
N ARG A 87 -2.81 9.84 -13.70
CA ARG A 87 -2.82 11.29 -13.48
C ARG A 87 -3.62 11.73 -12.25
N ASN A 88 -4.65 10.97 -11.86
CA ASN A 88 -5.48 11.28 -10.69
C ASN A 88 -4.80 10.92 -9.36
N THR A 89 -3.68 10.22 -9.40
CA THR A 89 -2.91 9.80 -8.21
C THR A 89 -1.83 10.80 -7.83
N LEU A 90 -1.47 11.71 -8.74
CA LEU A 90 -0.42 12.70 -8.54
C LEU A 90 -0.90 13.80 -7.59
N ALA A 91 -0.01 14.21 -6.67
CA ALA A 91 -0.25 15.33 -5.78
C ALA A 91 -0.39 16.63 -6.57
N PHE A 92 -1.35 17.48 -6.21
CA PHE A 92 -1.48 18.82 -6.76
C PHE A 92 -0.95 19.83 -5.74
N GLU A 93 0.23 20.40 -6.02
CA GLU A 93 0.99 21.22 -5.07
C GLU A 93 0.19 22.38 -4.49
N PRO A 94 -0.62 23.14 -5.26
CA PRO A 94 -1.42 24.22 -4.69
C PRO A 94 -2.42 23.76 -3.62
N TRP A 95 -3.07 22.60 -3.80
CA TRP A 95 -3.98 22.06 -2.78
C TRP A 95 -3.21 21.41 -1.64
N PHE A 96 -2.13 20.69 -1.94
CA PHE A 96 -1.31 20.06 -0.92
C PHE A 96 -0.73 21.11 0.04
N SER A 97 -0.13 22.17 -0.49
CA SER A 97 0.40 23.29 0.31
C SER A 97 -0.67 24.03 1.09
N TYR A 98 -1.87 24.20 0.52
CA TYR A 98 -2.98 24.84 1.23
C TYR A 98 -3.44 24.01 2.45
N ILE A 99 -3.51 22.68 2.32
CA ILE A 99 -4.00 21.78 3.39
C ILE A 99 -2.90 21.51 4.43
N HIS A 100 -1.66 21.31 3.98
CA HIS A 100 -0.56 20.83 4.83
C HIS A 100 0.41 21.94 5.26
N GLY A 101 0.29 23.16 4.72
CA GLY A 101 1.17 24.29 5.03
C GLY A 101 2.54 24.26 4.34
N GLU A 102 2.81 23.24 3.52
CA GLU A 102 4.08 23.03 2.81
C GLU A 102 3.89 22.22 1.52
N LYS A 103 4.84 22.29 0.60
CA LYS A 103 4.83 21.48 -0.62
C LYS A 103 5.04 20.00 -0.33
N SER A 104 4.54 19.12 -1.19
CA SER A 104 4.73 17.67 -1.04
C SER A 104 6.19 17.27 -1.26
N GLY A 105 6.88 17.95 -2.19
CA GLY A 105 8.26 17.65 -2.57
C GLY A 105 8.41 16.45 -3.51
N LEU A 106 7.29 15.87 -3.97
CA LEU A 106 7.32 14.76 -4.91
C LEU A 106 7.72 15.24 -6.31
N LYS A 107 8.60 14.48 -6.98
CA LYS A 107 9.16 14.83 -8.30
C LYS A 107 8.08 14.94 -9.40
N ASP A 108 7.04 14.14 -9.29
CA ASP A 108 5.92 14.04 -10.23
C ASP A 108 4.69 14.83 -9.78
N ALA A 109 4.79 15.63 -8.72
CA ALA A 109 3.72 16.50 -8.29
C ALA A 109 3.39 17.56 -9.35
N LEU A 110 2.13 17.93 -9.39
CA LEU A 110 1.57 18.88 -10.34
C LEU A 110 1.69 20.27 -9.74
N GLU A 111 2.57 21.07 -10.31
CA GLU A 111 2.87 22.43 -9.82
C GLU A 111 1.72 23.43 -10.03
N GLY A 112 0.79 23.14 -10.94
CA GLY A 112 -0.27 24.07 -11.31
C GLY A 112 -1.34 23.44 -12.21
N PRO A 113 -2.41 24.19 -12.52
CA PRO A 113 -3.51 23.69 -13.32
C PRO A 113 -3.04 23.27 -14.72
N PRO A 114 -3.79 22.42 -15.43
CA PRO A 114 -3.45 22.02 -16.79
C PRO A 114 -3.23 23.24 -17.69
N SER A 115 -2.15 23.25 -18.46
CA SER A 115 -1.82 24.33 -19.39
C SER A 115 -2.67 24.34 -20.66
N LYS A 116 -3.27 23.20 -21.02
CA LYS A 116 -4.24 23.11 -22.11
C LYS A 116 -5.64 23.47 -21.59
N PRO A 117 -6.39 24.35 -22.29
CA PRO A 117 -7.75 24.68 -21.89
C PRO A 117 -8.63 23.43 -21.84
N LEU A 118 -9.52 23.37 -20.84
CA LEU A 118 -10.57 22.35 -20.78
C LEU A 118 -11.49 22.52 -21.99
N THR A 119 -11.26 21.76 -23.05
CA THR A 119 -12.30 21.53 -24.07
C THR A 119 -13.37 20.70 -23.39
N ARG A 120 -14.46 21.36 -22.97
CA ARG A 120 -15.67 20.63 -22.56
C ARG A 120 -16.06 19.75 -23.75
N LEU A 121 -16.06 18.43 -23.55
CA LEU A 121 -16.69 17.52 -24.49
C LEU A 121 -18.17 17.93 -24.53
N SER A 122 -18.59 18.43 -25.68
CA SER A 122 -19.98 18.78 -26.00
C SER A 122 -20.86 17.54 -26.02
#